data_AF-A0A078JS46-F1
#
_entry.id   AF-A0A078JS46-F1
#
_cell.length_a   1.000
_cell.length_b   1.000
_cell.length_c   1.000
_cell.angle_alpha   90.00
_cell.angle_beta   90.00
_cell.angle_gamma   90.00
#
_symmetry.space_group_name_H-M   'P 1'
#
loop_
_entity.id
_entity.type
_entity.pdbx_description
1 polymer ?
#
loop_
_entity_poly.entity_id
_entity_poly.type
_entity_poly.pdbx_seq_one_letter_code
_entity_poly.pdbx_strand_id
1 'polypeptide(L)'
;MTSIIVLVTLLTILFTSFRMSQATSRTVTFHVPSMVDKHEQWMSRFSRVYHDELEKQTRRDVFKKNLKFVENFNEKANKSYKLSVNAFADWTSEEFLAMHTGLKNITRNSPSKVVDATMSSRSWDVSDVVVESKDWRSEGAVTPVKYQGQCGCCWAFSSVAAVEGCNGGIMSDAFNYIIQNRGIASEKSYSYQGSDGRCRSNAIPAARISGFQSVPSNNERALLEAVSRQPVSVSMDASGDGFMHYSGGVYDGPCGTSSNHAVTFVGYGVSEDGTKYWLAKNSWGETWGENGYIRIRRDVAWPQGMCGVAQYAFYPVA
;
A
#
# COMPACT_ATOMS: atom_id res chain seq x y z
N MET A 1 -91.85 0.47 13.85
CA MET A 1 -90.55 0.94 14.38
C MET A 1 -89.37 -0.01 14.10
N THR A 2 -89.54 -1.09 13.33
CA THR A 2 -88.48 -2.07 13.05
C THR A 2 -87.86 -1.95 11.65
N SER A 3 -88.50 -1.26 10.69
CA SER A 3 -87.99 -1.15 9.30
C SER A 3 -87.08 0.06 9.02
N ILE A 4 -87.04 1.06 9.90
CA ILE A 4 -86.18 2.26 9.73
C ILE A 4 -84.77 2.02 10.30
N ILE A 5 -84.64 1.17 11.32
CA ILE A 5 -83.35 0.89 11.98
C ILE A 5 -82.42 0.07 11.07
N VAL A 6 -82.97 -0.84 10.26
CA VAL A 6 -82.17 -1.69 9.35
C VAL A 6 -81.56 -0.88 8.19
N LEU A 7 -82.26 0.17 7.72
CA LEU A 7 -81.77 1.01 6.62
C LEU A 7 -80.62 1.94 7.06
N VAL A 8 -80.63 2.39 8.32
CA VAL A 8 -79.57 3.25 8.87
C VAL A 8 -78.31 2.44 9.19
N THR A 9 -78.43 1.16 9.57
CA THR A 9 -77.26 0.28 9.81
C THR A 9 -76.56 -0.20 8.53
N LEU A 10 -77.27 -0.26 7.38
CA LEU A 10 -76.67 -0.62 6.09
C LEU A 10 -75.92 0.56 5.43
N LEU A 11 -76.33 1.79 5.70
CA LEU A 11 -75.67 2.99 5.20
C LEU A 11 -74.36 3.31 5.95
N THR A 12 -74.21 2.95 7.23
CA THR A 12 -72.96 3.18 7.97
C THR A 12 -71.85 2.16 7.66
N ILE A 13 -72.21 0.95 7.21
CA ILE A 13 -71.23 -0.08 6.80
C ILE A 13 -70.66 0.21 5.40
N LEU A 14 -71.37 0.94 4.54
CA LEU A 14 -70.87 1.37 3.22
C LEU A 14 -69.91 2.56 3.25
N PHE A 15 -69.80 3.28 4.38
CA PHE A 15 -68.87 4.42 4.53
C PHE A 15 -67.54 4.07 5.21
N THR A 16 -67.30 2.82 5.64
CA THR A 16 -66.06 2.44 6.36
C THR A 16 -65.14 1.48 5.59
N SER A 17 -65.47 1.07 4.37
CA SER A 17 -64.63 0.14 3.58
C SER A 17 -63.84 0.76 2.42
N PHE A 18 -63.95 2.07 2.16
CA PHE A 18 -63.07 2.76 1.21
C PHE A 18 -61.80 3.31 1.88
N ARG A 19 -61.05 2.43 2.58
CA ARG A 19 -59.62 2.66 2.77
C ARG A 19 -58.94 2.32 1.45
N MET A 20 -58.90 3.27 0.53
CA MET A 20 -57.88 3.24 -0.53
C MET A 20 -56.54 3.14 0.19
N SER A 21 -55.93 1.96 0.16
CA SER A 21 -54.50 1.85 0.35
C SER A 21 -53.90 2.65 -0.79
N GLN A 22 -53.58 3.91 -0.53
CA GLN A 22 -52.57 4.60 -1.31
C GLN A 22 -51.26 3.88 -1.03
N ALA A 23 -51.04 2.77 -1.73
CA ALA A 23 -49.69 2.34 -2.02
C ALA A 23 -49.10 3.45 -2.87
N THR A 24 -48.47 4.42 -2.23
CA THR A 24 -47.55 5.30 -2.93
C THR A 24 -46.52 4.36 -3.53
N SER A 25 -46.57 4.20 -4.86
CA SER A 25 -45.44 3.68 -5.58
C SER A 25 -44.31 4.64 -5.23
N ARG A 26 -43.42 4.23 -4.32
CA ARG A 26 -42.13 4.89 -4.18
C ARG A 26 -41.47 4.64 -5.51
N THR A 27 -41.58 5.60 -6.42
CA THR A 27 -40.67 5.73 -7.52
C THR A 27 -39.30 5.74 -6.85
N VAL A 28 -38.59 4.62 -6.92
CA VAL A 28 -37.17 4.59 -6.56
C VAL A 28 -36.52 5.44 -7.64
N THR A 29 -36.50 6.75 -7.42
CA THR A 29 -35.59 7.62 -8.14
C THR A 29 -34.23 7.07 -7.81
N PHE A 30 -33.60 6.41 -8.80
CA PHE A 30 -32.23 5.98 -8.71
C PHE A 30 -31.40 7.25 -8.51
N HIS A 31 -31.19 7.64 -7.26
CA HIS A 31 -30.43 8.84 -6.90
C HIS A 31 -28.98 8.52 -7.24
N VAL A 32 -28.55 8.94 -8.43
CA VAL A 32 -27.14 8.91 -8.80
C VAL A 32 -26.44 9.86 -7.83
N PRO A 33 -25.56 9.37 -6.94
CA PRO A 33 -24.94 10.22 -5.94
C PRO A 33 -24.19 11.37 -6.60
N SER A 34 -24.43 12.59 -6.12
CA SER A 34 -23.68 13.76 -6.59
C SER A 34 -22.20 13.63 -6.21
N MET A 35 -21.33 14.42 -6.83
CA MET A 35 -19.91 14.44 -6.42
C MET A 35 -19.71 14.87 -4.97
N VAL A 36 -20.61 15.70 -4.44
CA VAL A 36 -20.63 16.06 -3.02
C VAL A 36 -20.95 14.83 -2.18
N ASP A 37 -22.03 14.10 -2.50
CA ASP A 37 -22.43 12.88 -1.78
C ASP A 37 -21.31 11.83 -1.77
N LYS A 38 -20.66 11.60 -2.93
CA LYS A 38 -19.53 10.67 -3.05
C LYS A 38 -18.34 11.09 -2.16
N HIS A 39 -18.03 12.39 -2.10
CA HIS A 39 -16.93 12.91 -1.27
C HIS A 39 -17.24 12.81 0.22
N GLU A 40 -18.46 13.15 0.64
CA GLU A 40 -18.90 13.02 2.06
C GLU A 40 -18.87 11.56 2.53
N GLN A 41 -19.34 10.62 1.68
CA GLN A 41 -19.26 9.19 1.99
C GLN A 41 -17.81 8.71 2.12
N TRP A 42 -16.93 9.15 1.23
CA TRP A 42 -15.51 8.84 1.30
C TRP A 42 -14.86 9.44 2.56
N MET A 43 -15.18 10.69 2.91
CA MET A 43 -14.69 11.33 4.14
C MET A 43 -15.14 10.54 5.37
N SER A 44 -16.41 10.14 5.44
CA SER A 44 -16.92 9.31 6.55
C SER A 44 -16.17 7.99 6.65
N ARG A 45 -15.96 7.30 5.52
CA ARG A 45 -15.24 6.02 5.45
C ARG A 45 -13.80 6.12 5.97
N PHE A 46 -13.09 7.19 5.63
CA PHE A 46 -11.68 7.38 6.00
C PHE A 46 -11.47 8.36 7.16
N SER A 47 -12.54 8.67 7.90
CA SER A 47 -12.53 9.60 9.04
C SER A 47 -11.85 10.94 8.71
N ARG A 48 -12.18 11.50 7.54
CA ARG A 48 -11.52 12.70 7.02
C ARG A 48 -12.22 13.97 7.47
N VAL A 49 -11.43 14.91 7.99
CA VAL A 49 -11.88 16.22 8.51
C VAL A 49 -10.94 17.27 7.94
N TYR A 50 -11.51 18.40 7.51
CA TYR A 50 -10.77 19.56 7.00
C TYR A 50 -10.92 20.74 7.95
N HIS A 51 -9.99 21.69 7.87
CA HIS A 51 -9.97 22.88 8.70
C HIS A 51 -11.17 23.79 8.42
N ASP A 52 -11.52 23.97 7.14
CA ASP A 52 -12.60 24.85 6.71
C ASP A 52 -13.24 24.38 5.39
N GLU A 53 -14.33 25.06 4.99
CA GLU A 53 -15.07 24.74 3.77
C GLU A 53 -14.27 25.03 2.48
N LEU A 54 -13.30 25.95 2.52
CA LEU A 54 -12.46 26.26 1.38
C LEU A 54 -11.45 25.13 1.11
N GLU A 55 -10.80 24.61 2.16
CA GLU A 55 -9.97 23.41 2.10
C GLU A 55 -10.82 22.22 1.63
N LYS A 56 -11.99 22.02 2.24
CA LYS A 56 -12.90 20.93 1.86
C LYS A 56 -13.31 20.99 0.39
N GLN A 57 -13.60 22.18 -0.14
CA GLN A 57 -13.89 22.37 -1.57
C GLN A 57 -12.68 22.03 -2.44
N THR A 58 -11.49 22.53 -2.08
CA THR A 58 -10.24 22.23 -2.81
C THR A 58 -9.95 20.74 -2.83
N ARG A 59 -10.08 20.06 -1.69
CA ARG A 59 -9.86 18.62 -1.53
C ARG A 59 -10.92 17.79 -2.27
N ARG A 60 -12.17 18.28 -2.33
CA ARG A 60 -13.23 17.68 -3.15
C ARG A 60 -12.91 17.74 -4.65
N ASP A 61 -12.30 18.83 -5.12
CA ASP A 61 -11.92 18.97 -6.52
C ASP A 61 -10.78 18.01 -6.90
N VAL A 62 -9.82 17.78 -5.98
CA VAL A 62 -8.80 16.73 -6.12
C VAL A 62 -9.43 15.34 -6.11
N PHE A 63 -10.29 15.05 -5.14
CA PHE A 63 -11.04 13.79 -5.06
C PHE A 63 -11.82 13.49 -6.34
N LYS A 64 -12.49 14.50 -6.91
CA LYS A 64 -13.21 14.37 -8.18
C LYS A 64 -12.29 13.97 -9.34
N LYS A 65 -11.09 14.55 -9.43
CA LYS A 65 -10.11 14.20 -10.47
C LYS A 65 -9.63 12.75 -10.30
N ASN A 66 -9.28 12.37 -9.08
CA ASN A 66 -8.80 11.03 -8.76
C ASN A 66 -9.87 9.96 -8.96
N LEU A 67 -11.12 10.23 -8.53
CA LEU A 67 -12.24 9.31 -8.77
C LEU A 67 -12.44 9.06 -10.27
N LYS A 68 -12.45 10.11 -11.09
CA LYS A 68 -12.58 9.97 -12.55
C LYS A 68 -11.41 9.18 -13.14
N PHE A 69 -10.19 9.40 -12.67
CA PHE A 69 -9.03 8.63 -13.12
C PHE A 69 -9.20 7.13 -12.81
N VAL A 70 -9.62 6.80 -11.58
CA VAL A 70 -9.90 5.42 -11.15
C VAL A 70 -11.01 4.78 -11.98
N GLU A 71 -12.14 5.47 -12.16
CA GLU A 71 -13.28 4.99 -12.97
C GLU A 71 -12.82 4.74 -14.42
N ASN A 72 -12.19 5.72 -15.07
CA ASN A 72 -11.68 5.61 -16.44
C ASN A 72 -10.61 4.51 -16.61
N PHE A 73 -9.77 4.28 -15.60
CA PHE A 73 -8.76 3.22 -15.65
C PHE A 73 -9.42 1.84 -15.64
N ASN A 74 -10.38 1.64 -14.72
CA ASN A 74 -11.06 0.36 -14.51
C ASN A 74 -12.06 0.02 -15.62
N GLU A 75 -12.57 1.01 -16.37
CA GLU A 75 -13.43 0.79 -17.55
C GLU A 75 -12.68 0.18 -18.75
N LYS A 76 -11.35 0.30 -18.80
CA LYS A 76 -10.55 -0.28 -19.88
C LYS A 76 -10.49 -1.79 -19.72
N ALA A 77 -10.76 -2.52 -20.80
CA ALA A 77 -10.63 -3.97 -20.82
C ALA A 77 -9.17 -4.43 -20.62
N ASN A 78 -9.00 -5.70 -20.21
CA ASN A 78 -7.71 -6.40 -20.12
C ASN A 78 -6.67 -5.73 -19.22
N LYS A 79 -7.08 -5.32 -18.02
CA LYS A 79 -6.16 -4.86 -16.98
C LYS A 79 -5.75 -6.00 -16.05
N SER A 80 -4.46 -6.13 -15.81
CA SER A 80 -3.84 -7.05 -14.85
C SER A 80 -4.02 -6.61 -13.39
N TYR A 81 -4.39 -5.34 -13.18
CA TYR A 81 -4.65 -4.76 -11.87
C TYR A 81 -5.83 -3.77 -11.88
N LYS A 82 -6.31 -3.42 -10.69
CA LYS A 82 -7.40 -2.47 -10.46
C LYS A 82 -6.94 -1.32 -9.58
N LEU A 83 -7.64 -0.21 -9.73
CA LEU A 83 -7.51 0.97 -8.88
C LEU A 83 -8.75 1.15 -7.99
N SER A 84 -8.61 1.87 -6.90
CA SER A 84 -9.73 2.29 -6.04
C SER A 84 -9.49 3.65 -5.40
N VAL A 85 -10.59 4.31 -5.00
CA VAL A 85 -10.50 5.45 -4.08
C VAL A 85 -10.17 4.95 -2.67
N ASN A 86 -8.90 5.09 -2.30
CA ASN A 86 -8.38 4.75 -0.97
C ASN A 86 -8.24 6.02 -0.11
N ALA A 87 -7.54 5.92 1.03
CA ALA A 87 -7.34 7.03 1.96
C ALA A 87 -6.56 8.23 1.38
N PHE A 88 -5.93 8.07 0.20
CA PHE A 88 -5.18 9.12 -0.48
C PHE A 88 -5.97 9.82 -1.59
N ALA A 89 -7.26 9.54 -1.74
CA ALA A 89 -8.03 10.05 -2.86
C ALA A 89 -8.19 11.59 -2.87
N ASP A 90 -7.95 12.30 -1.77
CA ASP A 90 -7.93 13.77 -1.68
C ASP A 90 -6.54 14.41 -1.86
N TRP A 91 -5.51 13.62 -2.20
CA TRP A 91 -4.15 14.07 -2.46
C TRP A 91 -3.88 14.24 -3.95
N THR A 92 -3.10 15.26 -4.33
CA THR A 92 -2.49 15.27 -5.66
C THR A 92 -1.30 14.32 -5.71
N SER A 93 -0.89 13.91 -6.92
CA SER A 93 0.29 13.05 -7.08
C SER A 93 1.55 13.72 -6.51
N GLU A 94 1.70 15.02 -6.67
CA GLU A 94 2.85 15.78 -6.16
C GLU A 94 2.88 15.81 -4.63
N GLU A 95 1.74 16.13 -4.00
CA GLU A 95 1.62 16.11 -2.54
C GLU A 95 1.86 14.69 -2.00
N PHE A 96 1.29 13.68 -2.66
CA PHE A 96 1.43 12.28 -2.28
C PHE A 96 2.90 11.86 -2.30
N LEU A 97 3.60 12.11 -3.40
CA LEU A 97 5.01 11.75 -3.54
C LEU A 97 5.88 12.51 -2.54
N ALA A 98 5.65 13.82 -2.35
CA ALA A 98 6.41 14.62 -1.41
C ALA A 98 6.28 14.12 0.04
N MET A 99 5.11 13.60 0.44
CA MET A 99 4.82 13.24 1.84
C MET A 99 4.97 11.75 2.16
N HIS A 100 4.81 10.86 1.17
CA HIS A 100 4.74 9.41 1.39
C HIS A 100 5.90 8.63 0.74
N THR A 101 6.73 9.31 -0.06
CA THR A 101 8.02 8.79 -0.51
C THR A 101 9.17 9.48 0.24
N GLY A 102 10.40 9.02 0.07
CA GLY A 102 11.52 9.56 0.85
C GLY A 102 12.81 8.77 0.75
N LEU A 103 12.92 7.84 -0.21
CA LEU A 103 14.20 7.24 -0.51
C LEU A 103 15.09 8.29 -1.17
N LYS A 104 16.26 8.56 -0.56
CA LYS A 104 17.27 9.45 -1.15
C LYS A 104 18.05 8.74 -2.24
N ASN A 105 18.66 9.52 -3.13
CA ASN A 105 19.54 9.00 -4.19
C ASN A 105 20.57 8.02 -3.61
N ILE A 106 20.46 6.76 -4.02
CA ILE A 106 21.38 5.71 -3.62
C ILE A 106 22.69 5.93 -4.39
N THR A 107 23.63 6.65 -3.78
CA THR A 107 25.01 6.68 -4.27
C THR A 107 25.65 5.33 -3.93
N ARG A 108 26.22 4.63 -4.91
CA ARG A 108 26.79 3.27 -4.77
C ARG A 108 27.99 3.17 -3.82
N ASN A 109 28.27 4.20 -3.04
CA ASN A 109 29.51 4.37 -2.29
C ASN A 109 29.41 3.97 -0.82
N SER A 110 28.26 3.55 -0.29
CA SER A 110 28.19 2.93 1.04
C SER A 110 28.60 1.45 0.91
N PRO A 111 29.83 1.07 1.27
CA PRO A 111 30.27 -0.31 1.12
C PRO A 111 29.44 -1.18 2.07
N SER A 112 28.87 -2.27 1.58
CA SER A 112 28.39 -3.33 2.48
C SER A 112 29.56 -3.73 3.38
N LYS A 113 29.41 -3.63 4.70
CA LYS A 113 30.49 -4.02 5.64
C LYS A 113 30.77 -5.53 5.60
N VAL A 114 29.85 -6.30 5.03
CA VAL A 114 29.98 -7.73 4.75
C VAL A 114 29.59 -7.95 3.29
N VAL A 115 30.49 -7.62 2.36
CA VAL A 115 30.33 -8.07 0.97
C VAL A 115 30.76 -9.53 0.95
N ASP A 116 29.82 -10.46 0.75
CA ASP A 116 30.21 -11.81 0.33
C ASP A 116 30.88 -11.65 -1.04
N ALA A 117 32.22 -11.75 -1.05
CA ALA A 117 33.05 -11.58 -2.24
C ALA A 117 32.74 -12.61 -3.33
N THR A 118 31.98 -13.66 -3.01
CA THR A 118 31.56 -14.71 -3.95
C THR A 118 30.20 -14.42 -4.60
N MET A 119 29.45 -13.40 -4.16
CA MET A 119 28.14 -13.03 -4.75
C MET A 119 28.23 -12.63 -6.23
N SER A 120 29.33 -12.02 -6.67
CA SER A 120 29.50 -11.60 -8.07
C SER A 120 29.88 -12.76 -9.00
N SER A 121 30.44 -13.85 -8.45
CA SER A 121 30.92 -15.01 -9.21
C SER A 121 30.02 -16.25 -9.06
N ARG A 122 29.00 -16.19 -8.19
CA ARG A 122 28.04 -17.28 -7.98
C ARG A 122 27.18 -17.47 -9.23
N SER A 123 27.10 -18.72 -9.69
CA SER A 123 26.02 -19.13 -10.58
C SER A 123 24.70 -19.03 -9.80
N TRP A 124 23.84 -18.10 -10.19
CA TRP A 124 22.49 -17.95 -9.64
C TRP A 124 21.61 -19.06 -10.22
N ASP A 125 21.91 -20.29 -9.82
CA ASP A 125 21.16 -21.47 -10.22
C ASP A 125 19.90 -21.59 -9.36
N VAL A 126 18.82 -20.98 -9.86
CA VAL A 126 17.49 -21.02 -9.26
C VAL A 126 16.72 -22.29 -9.64
N SER A 127 17.34 -23.24 -10.37
CA SER A 127 16.66 -24.46 -10.81
C SER A 127 16.37 -25.46 -9.67
N ASP A 128 17.09 -25.38 -8.55
CA ASP A 128 16.81 -26.13 -7.32
C ASP A 128 15.92 -25.37 -6.31
N VAL A 129 15.58 -24.11 -6.58
CA VAL A 129 14.67 -23.29 -5.73
C VAL A 129 13.23 -23.42 -6.26
N VAL A 130 12.77 -24.67 -6.39
CA VAL A 130 11.46 -25.02 -6.96
C VAL A 130 10.36 -24.90 -5.90
N VAL A 131 10.03 -23.67 -5.54
CA VAL A 131 8.65 -23.37 -5.15
C VAL A 131 8.21 -22.23 -6.05
N GLU A 132 7.17 -22.44 -6.86
CA GLU A 132 6.64 -21.41 -7.77
C GLU A 132 6.18 -20.15 -7.02
N SER A 133 5.91 -20.29 -5.72
CA SER A 133 5.50 -19.23 -4.82
C SER A 133 6.17 -19.32 -3.45
N LYS A 134 6.44 -18.19 -2.84
CA LYS A 134 6.85 -18.05 -1.44
C LYS A 134 6.03 -16.93 -0.82
N ASP A 135 5.54 -17.12 0.40
CA ASP A 135 4.87 -16.09 1.18
C ASP A 135 5.33 -16.16 2.64
N TRP A 136 6.21 -15.26 3.06
CA TRP A 136 6.74 -15.24 4.43
C TRP A 136 5.66 -14.92 5.48
N ARG A 137 4.48 -14.44 5.08
CA ARG A 137 3.36 -14.19 6.00
C ARG A 137 2.79 -15.50 6.56
N SER A 138 2.71 -16.56 5.74
CA SER A 138 2.19 -17.86 6.17
C SER A 138 3.11 -18.56 7.18
N GLU A 139 4.38 -18.16 7.23
CA GLU A 139 5.40 -18.65 8.17
C GLU A 139 5.52 -17.76 9.42
N GLY A 140 4.69 -16.73 9.56
CA GLY A 140 4.73 -15.82 10.71
C GLY A 140 5.95 -14.91 10.76
N ALA A 141 6.72 -14.82 9.67
CA ALA A 141 7.94 -14.02 9.57
C ALA A 141 7.68 -12.55 9.17
N VAL A 142 6.41 -12.15 9.03
CA VAL A 142 6.00 -10.80 8.62
C VAL A 142 5.04 -10.22 9.65
N THR A 143 5.40 -9.06 10.20
CA THR A 143 4.55 -8.31 11.14
C THR A 143 3.33 -7.69 10.45
N PRO A 144 2.30 -7.21 11.17
CA PRO A 144 1.20 -6.43 10.59
C PRO A 144 1.68 -5.22 9.76
N VAL A 145 0.86 -4.78 8.81
CA VAL A 145 1.13 -3.56 8.03
C VAL A 145 1.09 -2.35 8.97
N LYS A 146 1.95 -1.38 8.68
CA LYS A 146 2.02 -0.12 9.42
C LYS A 146 1.76 1.06 8.48
N TYR A 147 1.52 2.22 9.07
CA TYR A 147 1.36 3.48 8.36
C TYR A 147 2.47 4.45 8.75
N GLN A 148 3.27 4.88 7.77
CA GLN A 148 4.37 5.84 7.95
C GLN A 148 3.87 7.28 8.14
N GLY A 149 2.59 7.54 7.85
CA GLY A 149 2.08 8.91 7.86
C GLY A 149 2.75 9.81 6.84
N GLN A 150 2.82 11.10 7.18
CA GLN A 150 3.39 12.16 6.36
C GLN A 150 4.89 12.36 6.66
N CYS A 151 5.63 11.26 6.63
CA CYS A 151 7.06 11.21 6.95
C CYS A 151 7.75 10.34 5.89
N GLY A 152 8.80 10.86 5.24
CA GLY A 152 9.58 10.18 4.20
C GLY A 152 10.50 9.08 4.73
N CYS A 153 9.98 8.21 5.60
CA CYS A 153 10.74 7.21 6.35
C CYS A 153 10.54 5.78 5.83
N CYS A 154 10.05 5.60 4.61
CA CYS A 154 9.89 4.28 3.97
C CYS A 154 11.17 3.42 4.04
N TRP A 155 12.35 4.03 3.91
CA TRP A 155 13.67 3.40 4.06
C TRP A 155 13.86 2.74 5.45
N ALA A 156 13.37 3.40 6.50
CA ALA A 156 13.39 2.93 7.88
C ALA A 156 12.39 1.79 8.07
N PHE A 157 11.16 1.94 7.57
CA PHE A 157 10.13 0.89 7.61
C PHE A 157 10.56 -0.38 6.86
N SER A 158 11.15 -0.22 5.67
CA SER A 158 11.64 -1.34 4.84
C SER A 158 12.76 -2.11 5.52
N SER A 159 13.63 -1.43 6.28
CA SER A 159 14.75 -2.02 7.02
C SER A 159 14.38 -2.47 8.44
N VAL A 160 13.10 -2.27 8.83
CA VAL A 160 12.60 -2.43 10.20
C VAL A 160 13.51 -1.68 11.20
N ALA A 161 13.96 -0.50 10.81
CA ALA A 161 14.94 0.28 11.52
C ALA A 161 14.30 1.50 12.19
N ALA A 162 14.61 1.74 13.46
CA ALA A 162 14.30 2.98 14.17
C ALA A 162 15.47 3.94 13.97
N VAL A 163 15.51 4.56 12.80
CA VAL A 163 16.57 5.49 12.37
C VAL A 163 15.95 6.84 12.07
N GLU A 164 16.63 7.90 12.51
CA GLU A 164 16.11 9.27 12.43
C GLU A 164 16.07 9.77 10.98
N GLY A 165 15.04 10.55 10.64
CA GLY A 165 14.96 11.31 9.40
C GLY A 165 13.65 11.12 8.63
N CYS A 166 12.71 12.06 8.80
CA CYS A 166 11.54 12.19 7.92
C CYS A 166 11.87 12.80 6.55
N ASN A 167 13.05 13.41 6.42
CA ASN A 167 13.55 13.96 5.16
C ASN A 167 14.15 12.91 4.22
N GLY A 168 14.03 11.63 4.56
CA GLY A 168 14.52 10.53 3.74
C GLY A 168 15.91 10.01 4.08
N GLY A 169 16.19 8.80 3.58
CA GLY A 169 17.41 8.04 3.85
C GLY A 169 17.54 6.84 2.93
N ILE A 170 18.41 5.88 3.28
CA ILE A 170 18.73 4.68 2.48
C ILE A 170 18.73 3.46 3.41
N MET A 171 18.25 2.30 2.92
CA MET A 171 18.14 1.06 3.70
C MET A 171 19.49 0.55 4.24
N SER A 172 20.57 0.68 3.45
CA SER A 172 21.92 0.25 3.87
C SER A 172 22.44 1.02 5.09
N ASP A 173 22.12 2.31 5.20
CA ASP A 173 22.53 3.14 6.33
C ASP A 173 21.78 2.73 7.59
N ALA A 174 20.52 2.31 7.42
CA ALA A 174 19.70 1.78 8.49
C ALA A 174 20.28 0.49 9.07
N PHE A 175 20.69 -0.47 8.22
CA PHE A 175 21.38 -1.68 8.69
C PHE A 175 22.73 -1.35 9.34
N ASN A 176 23.52 -0.44 8.75
CA ASN A 176 24.77 0.04 9.35
C ASN A 176 24.56 0.62 10.75
N TYR A 177 23.48 1.38 10.95
CA TYR A 177 23.12 1.90 12.26
C TYR A 177 22.85 0.77 13.26
N ILE A 178 22.04 -0.25 12.90
CA ILE A 178 21.73 -1.37 13.81
C ILE A 178 23.02 -2.07 14.26
N ILE A 179 23.98 -2.28 13.34
CA ILE A 179 25.27 -2.89 13.65
C ILE A 179 26.06 -2.01 14.64
N GLN A 180 26.20 -0.72 14.34
CA GLN A 180 27.02 0.21 15.14
C GLN A 180 26.40 0.50 16.51
N ASN A 181 25.07 0.58 16.56
CA ASN A 181 24.28 0.78 17.78
C ASN A 181 24.18 -0.51 18.63
N ARG A 182 24.74 -1.63 18.16
CA ARG A 182 24.71 -2.94 18.84
C ARG A 182 23.28 -3.46 19.05
N GLY A 183 22.44 -3.19 18.06
CA GLY A 183 21.07 -3.69 17.96
C GLY A 183 20.04 -2.59 17.85
N ILE A 184 18.79 -3.03 17.81
CA ILE A 184 17.62 -2.20 17.62
C ILE A 184 16.56 -2.51 18.65
N ALA A 185 15.91 -1.48 19.17
CA ALA A 185 14.83 -1.61 20.15
C ALA A 185 13.55 -2.17 19.52
N SER A 186 12.69 -2.76 20.34
CA SER A 186 11.34 -3.12 19.91
C SER A 186 10.48 -1.86 19.75
N GLU A 187 9.46 -1.94 18.89
CA GLU A 187 8.43 -0.87 18.76
C GLU A 187 7.79 -0.53 20.12
N LYS A 188 7.54 -1.53 20.97
CA LYS A 188 6.94 -1.33 22.29
C LYS A 188 7.82 -0.45 23.19
N SER A 189 9.15 -0.61 23.10
CA SER A 189 10.13 0.19 23.86
C SER A 189 10.46 1.53 23.19
N TYR A 190 10.33 1.63 21.88
CA TYR A 190 10.61 2.83 21.10
C TYR A 190 9.51 3.04 20.05
N SER A 191 8.37 3.57 20.49
CA SER A 191 7.19 3.73 19.64
C SER A 191 7.36 4.81 18.58
N TYR A 192 6.87 4.52 17.38
CA TYR A 192 6.83 5.43 16.24
C TYR A 192 5.97 6.66 16.53
N GLN A 193 6.45 7.84 16.14
CA GLN A 193 5.79 9.12 16.40
C GLN A 193 5.33 9.84 15.11
N GLY A 194 5.76 9.38 13.93
CA GLY A 194 5.46 10.08 12.67
C GLY A 194 6.24 11.38 12.46
N SER A 195 7.24 11.65 13.30
CA SER A 195 8.06 12.86 13.25
C SER A 195 9.44 12.61 13.87
N ASP A 196 10.42 13.40 13.45
CA ASP A 196 11.75 13.38 14.06
C ASP A 196 11.69 13.93 15.49
N GLY A 197 12.42 13.28 16.39
CA GLY A 197 12.51 13.65 17.80
C GLY A 197 13.92 13.49 18.32
N ARG A 198 14.15 13.74 19.61
CA ARG A 198 15.45 13.50 20.22
C ARG A 198 15.69 11.99 20.37
N CYS A 199 16.86 11.51 19.94
CA CYS A 199 17.31 10.14 20.16
C CYS A 199 17.18 9.71 21.63
N ARG A 200 16.44 8.62 21.88
CA ARG A 200 16.32 7.98 23.20
C ARG A 200 17.24 6.76 23.28
N SER A 201 18.53 7.00 23.57
CA SER A 201 19.59 5.98 23.53
C SER A 201 19.50 4.89 24.59
N ASN A 202 18.66 5.05 25.62
CA ASN A 202 18.52 4.08 26.71
C ASN A 202 17.62 2.88 26.38
N ALA A 203 17.18 2.76 25.12
CA ALA A 203 16.31 1.67 24.70
C ALA A 203 17.08 0.34 24.65
N ILE A 204 16.52 -0.70 25.28
CA ILE A 204 17.12 -2.03 25.30
C ILE A 204 17.00 -2.65 23.90
N PRO A 205 18.09 -3.16 23.29
CA PRO A 205 18.02 -3.85 22.02
C PRO A 205 17.17 -5.12 22.11
N ALA A 206 16.18 -5.25 21.22
CA ALA A 206 15.35 -6.42 21.02
C ALA A 206 15.91 -7.38 19.96
N ALA A 207 16.69 -6.88 18.99
CA ALA A 207 17.34 -7.68 17.97
C ALA A 207 18.71 -7.09 17.61
N ARG A 208 19.58 -7.94 17.03
CA ARG A 208 20.91 -7.59 16.52
C ARG A 208 21.12 -8.24 15.16
N ILE A 209 21.96 -7.61 14.34
CA ILE A 209 22.44 -8.17 13.07
C ILE A 209 23.97 -8.10 13.09
N SER A 210 24.62 -9.09 12.50
CA SER A 210 26.08 -9.13 12.35
C SER A 210 26.55 -8.41 11.08
N GLY A 211 25.66 -8.27 10.08
CA GLY A 211 25.95 -7.61 8.82
C GLY A 211 24.69 -7.36 7.99
N PHE A 212 24.90 -6.93 6.75
CA PHE A 212 23.88 -6.92 5.70
C PHE A 212 24.57 -7.15 4.36
N GLN A 213 23.81 -7.63 3.38
CA GLN A 213 24.29 -7.87 2.03
C GLN A 213 23.47 -7.07 1.02
N SER A 214 24.12 -6.66 -0.07
CA SER A 214 23.46 -6.16 -1.26
C SER A 214 23.21 -7.31 -2.23
N VAL A 215 22.00 -7.39 -2.77
CA VAL A 215 21.70 -8.25 -3.92
C VAL A 215 22.38 -7.65 -5.16
N PRO A 216 22.94 -8.44 -6.08
CA PRO A 216 23.42 -7.93 -7.36
C PRO A 216 22.35 -7.12 -8.10
N SER A 217 22.69 -5.88 -8.44
CA SER A 217 21.79 -4.98 -9.16
C SER A 217 21.41 -5.54 -10.53
N ASN A 218 20.19 -5.20 -10.94
CA ASN A 218 19.59 -5.54 -12.23
C ASN A 218 19.53 -7.05 -12.51
N ASN A 219 19.32 -7.84 -11.45
CA ASN A 219 19.29 -9.30 -11.52
C ASN A 219 18.10 -9.85 -10.72
N GLU A 220 16.94 -9.98 -11.38
CA GLU A 220 15.73 -10.56 -10.77
C GLU A 220 15.91 -12.01 -10.30
N ARG A 221 16.85 -12.77 -10.88
CA ARG A 221 17.16 -14.14 -10.41
C ARG A 221 17.89 -14.14 -9.07
N ALA A 222 18.87 -13.25 -8.91
CA ALA A 222 19.56 -13.08 -7.63
C ALA A 222 18.61 -12.54 -6.56
N LEU A 223 17.72 -11.61 -6.92
CA LEU A 223 16.67 -11.13 -6.04
C LEU A 223 15.71 -12.25 -5.65
N LEU A 224 15.35 -13.14 -6.59
CA LEU A 224 14.47 -14.28 -6.33
C LEU A 224 15.11 -15.25 -5.33
N GLU A 225 16.38 -15.57 -5.50
CA GLU A 225 17.11 -16.40 -4.54
C GLU A 225 17.12 -15.75 -3.15
N ALA A 226 17.42 -14.45 -3.05
CA ALA A 226 17.43 -13.75 -1.77
C ALA A 226 16.04 -13.78 -1.10
N VAL A 227 14.97 -13.46 -1.84
CA VAL A 227 13.59 -13.45 -1.33
C VAL A 227 13.11 -14.85 -0.93
N SER A 228 13.60 -15.91 -1.60
CA SER A 228 13.29 -17.29 -1.24
C SER A 228 13.83 -17.70 0.13
N ARG A 229 14.88 -17.02 0.61
CA ARG A 229 15.59 -17.33 1.87
C ARG A 229 15.18 -16.42 3.03
N GLN A 230 14.77 -15.18 2.76
CA GLN A 230 14.26 -14.24 3.76
C GLN A 230 13.55 -13.05 3.11
N PRO A 231 12.80 -12.23 3.87
CA PRO A 231 12.34 -10.93 3.38
C PRO A 231 13.50 -9.99 3.01
N VAL A 232 13.33 -9.20 1.94
CA VAL A 232 14.37 -8.32 1.38
C VAL A 232 13.87 -6.89 1.26
N SER A 233 14.67 -5.92 1.71
CA SER A 233 14.38 -4.49 1.57
C SER A 233 14.72 -4.03 0.15
N VAL A 234 13.76 -3.43 -0.57
CA VAL A 234 13.86 -3.12 -2.00
C VAL A 234 13.50 -1.66 -2.28
N SER A 235 14.30 -0.98 -3.10
CA SER A 235 13.97 0.34 -3.66
C SER A 235 13.03 0.22 -4.85
N MET A 236 12.16 1.20 -5.06
CA MET A 236 11.34 1.28 -6.26
C MET A 236 10.92 2.71 -6.61
N ASP A 237 10.50 2.89 -7.85
CA ASP A 237 9.79 4.08 -8.31
C ASP A 237 8.28 3.93 -8.06
N ALA A 238 7.77 4.72 -7.12
CA ALA A 238 6.36 4.77 -6.77
C ALA A 238 5.59 5.93 -7.45
N SER A 239 6.19 6.57 -8.46
CA SER A 239 5.65 7.77 -9.14
C SER A 239 4.64 7.47 -10.24
N GLY A 240 4.34 6.19 -10.51
CA GLY A 240 3.36 5.81 -11.53
C GLY A 240 1.96 6.32 -11.19
N ASP A 241 1.24 6.85 -12.17
CA ASP A 241 -0.08 7.46 -11.99
C ASP A 241 -1.10 6.52 -11.30
N GLY A 242 -0.99 5.21 -11.56
CA GLY A 242 -1.84 4.20 -10.94
C GLY A 242 -1.41 3.78 -9.53
N PHE A 243 -0.16 4.06 -9.14
CA PHE A 243 0.43 3.50 -7.93
C PHE A 243 -0.25 4.02 -6.65
N MET A 244 -0.54 5.32 -6.58
CA MET A 244 -1.26 5.94 -5.46
C MET A 244 -2.63 5.28 -5.22
N HIS A 245 -3.28 4.81 -6.27
CA HIS A 245 -4.64 4.27 -6.23
C HIS A 245 -4.72 2.74 -6.32
N TYR A 246 -3.59 2.04 -6.36
CA TYR A 246 -3.56 0.59 -6.49
C TYR A 246 -4.46 -0.09 -5.44
N SER A 247 -5.26 -1.06 -5.87
CA SER A 247 -6.18 -1.79 -5.01
C SER A 247 -6.05 -3.31 -5.07
N GLY A 248 -5.59 -3.85 -6.20
CA GLY A 248 -5.33 -5.29 -6.32
C GLY A 248 -5.01 -5.75 -7.72
N GLY A 249 -4.59 -7.01 -7.85
CA GLY A 249 -4.06 -7.57 -9.09
C GLY A 249 -2.55 -7.38 -9.23
N VAL A 250 -1.97 -7.82 -10.34
CA VAL A 250 -0.52 -7.70 -10.59
C VAL A 250 -0.24 -6.37 -11.27
N TYR A 251 0.38 -5.44 -10.55
CA TYR A 251 0.77 -4.13 -11.08
C TYR A 251 1.83 -4.28 -12.17
N ASP A 252 1.51 -3.82 -13.37
CA ASP A 252 2.39 -3.86 -14.55
C ASP A 252 2.72 -2.48 -15.13
N GLY A 253 2.55 -1.44 -14.32
CA GLY A 253 2.90 -0.06 -14.67
C GLY A 253 1.72 0.76 -15.20
N PRO A 254 2.00 1.99 -15.69
CA PRO A 254 3.33 2.54 -15.92
C PRO A 254 4.09 2.90 -14.62
N CYS A 255 5.41 2.86 -14.68
CA CYS A 255 6.34 3.39 -13.67
C CYS A 255 7.73 3.53 -14.31
N GLY A 256 8.56 4.43 -13.79
CA GLY A 256 9.93 4.59 -14.25
C GLY A 256 10.89 3.70 -13.46
N THR A 257 12.15 4.13 -13.40
CA THR A 257 13.20 3.48 -12.59
C THR A 257 13.92 4.49 -11.70
N SER A 258 13.29 5.63 -11.42
CA SER A 258 13.83 6.67 -10.54
C SER A 258 13.38 6.37 -9.12
N SER A 259 14.13 5.51 -8.43
CA SER A 259 13.78 5.03 -7.10
C SER A 259 13.57 6.17 -6.10
N ASN A 260 12.37 6.27 -5.53
CA ASN A 260 11.98 7.27 -4.54
C ASN A 260 11.28 6.66 -3.31
N HIS A 261 10.96 5.37 -3.35
CA HIS A 261 10.28 4.65 -2.28
C HIS A 261 11.00 3.34 -1.93
N ALA A 262 10.78 2.84 -0.72
CA ALA A 262 11.32 1.56 -0.27
C ALA A 262 10.23 0.69 0.35
N VAL A 263 10.22 -0.58 -0.03
CA VAL A 263 9.27 -1.61 0.42
C VAL A 263 10.02 -2.85 0.87
N THR A 264 9.32 -3.81 1.48
CA THR A 264 9.90 -5.12 1.80
C THR A 264 9.27 -6.19 0.93
N PHE A 265 10.07 -6.88 0.13
CA PHE A 265 9.62 -8.08 -0.57
C PHE A 265 9.50 -9.20 0.45
N VAL A 266 8.29 -9.72 0.59
CA VAL A 266 7.93 -10.77 1.56
C VAL A 266 7.49 -12.06 0.85
N GLY A 267 7.70 -12.13 -0.46
CA GLY A 267 7.34 -13.29 -1.24
C GLY A 267 7.31 -13.03 -2.74
N TYR A 268 6.86 -14.04 -3.46
CA TYR A 268 6.63 -14.03 -4.91
C TYR A 268 5.64 -15.14 -5.26
N GLY A 269 5.07 -15.08 -6.46
CA GLY A 269 4.16 -16.12 -6.94
C GLY A 269 3.84 -15.99 -8.42
N VAL A 270 2.78 -16.67 -8.81
CA VAL A 270 2.19 -16.68 -10.15
C VAL A 270 0.67 -16.47 -9.97
N SER A 271 0.08 -15.51 -10.67
CA SER A 271 -1.38 -15.32 -10.66
C SER A 271 -2.08 -16.37 -11.52
N GLU A 272 -3.41 -16.43 -11.40
CA GLU A 272 -4.27 -17.39 -12.14
C GLU A 272 -4.09 -17.32 -13.66
N ASP A 273 -3.75 -16.14 -14.20
CA ASP A 273 -3.48 -15.92 -15.62
C ASP A 273 -2.03 -16.24 -16.03
N GLY A 274 -1.22 -16.79 -15.13
CA GLY A 274 0.20 -17.12 -15.35
C GLY A 274 1.16 -15.96 -15.15
N THR A 275 0.70 -14.76 -14.77
CA THR A 275 1.61 -13.62 -14.54
C THR A 275 2.42 -13.80 -13.27
N LYS A 276 3.75 -13.83 -13.39
CA LYS A 276 4.66 -13.88 -12.25
C LYS A 276 4.68 -12.54 -11.52
N TYR A 277 4.71 -12.57 -10.19
CA TYR A 277 4.76 -11.35 -9.37
C TYR A 277 5.71 -11.47 -8.18
N TRP A 278 6.17 -10.30 -7.71
CA TRP A 278 6.72 -10.05 -6.38
C TRP A 278 5.59 -9.68 -5.42
N LEU A 279 5.62 -10.18 -4.19
CA LEU A 279 4.71 -9.74 -3.13
C LEU A 279 5.45 -8.76 -2.22
N ALA A 280 5.06 -7.48 -2.25
CA ALA A 280 5.70 -6.43 -1.48
C ALA A 280 4.77 -5.92 -0.38
N LYS A 281 5.32 -5.81 0.83
CA LYS A 281 4.72 -5.11 1.96
C LYS A 281 5.06 -3.63 1.89
N ASN A 282 4.03 -2.78 1.92
CA ASN A 282 4.18 -1.33 1.92
C ASN A 282 3.98 -0.75 3.35
N SER A 283 4.22 0.55 3.49
CA SER A 283 4.13 1.32 4.74
C SER A 283 3.05 2.40 4.70
N TRP A 284 2.02 2.23 3.86
CA TRP A 284 0.94 3.19 3.65
C TRP A 284 -0.40 2.78 4.29
N GLY A 285 -0.35 1.87 5.28
CA GLY A 285 -1.53 1.37 5.95
C GLY A 285 -2.35 0.39 5.12
N GLU A 286 -3.32 -0.24 5.77
CA GLU A 286 -4.11 -1.34 5.18
C GLU A 286 -5.17 -0.85 4.18
N THR A 287 -5.48 0.45 4.18
CA THR A 287 -6.44 1.05 3.25
C THR A 287 -5.93 1.16 1.82
N TRP A 288 -4.62 0.97 1.61
CA TRP A 288 -3.98 1.02 0.30
C TRP A 288 -3.65 -0.39 -0.19
N GLY A 289 -3.82 -0.65 -1.49
CA GLY A 289 -3.52 -1.94 -2.10
C GLY A 289 -4.31 -3.11 -1.51
N GLU A 290 -3.69 -4.29 -1.52
CA GLU A 290 -4.26 -5.54 -1.03
C GLU A 290 -3.99 -5.65 0.48
N ASN A 291 -4.71 -4.86 1.28
CA ASN A 291 -4.49 -4.73 2.74
C ASN A 291 -3.06 -4.27 3.08
N GLY A 292 -2.54 -3.27 2.36
CA GLY A 292 -1.20 -2.72 2.54
C GLY A 292 -0.10 -3.44 1.75
N TYR A 293 -0.47 -4.41 0.92
CA TYR A 293 0.45 -5.13 0.05
C TYR A 293 0.21 -4.77 -1.42
N ILE A 294 1.23 -5.01 -2.24
CA ILE A 294 1.14 -4.91 -3.70
C ILE A 294 1.80 -6.13 -4.34
N ARG A 295 1.18 -6.63 -5.40
CA ARG A 295 1.80 -7.58 -6.31
C ARG A 295 2.38 -6.83 -7.50
N ILE A 296 3.68 -6.91 -7.71
CA ILE A 296 4.39 -6.21 -8.79
C ILE A 296 4.86 -7.23 -9.81
N ARG A 297 4.64 -6.97 -11.11
CA ARG A 297 5.06 -7.88 -12.18
C ARG A 297 6.55 -8.22 -12.09
N ARG A 298 6.86 -9.52 -12.15
CA ARG A 298 8.20 -10.09 -12.09
C ARG A 298 8.56 -10.71 -13.43
N ASP A 299 9.85 -10.90 -13.69
CA ASP A 299 10.36 -11.56 -14.90
C ASP A 299 10.06 -10.73 -16.14
N VAL A 300 10.32 -9.42 -16.04
CA VAL A 300 10.11 -8.46 -17.12
C VAL A 300 11.37 -8.32 -17.97
N ALA A 301 11.23 -7.85 -19.20
CA ALA A 301 12.37 -7.69 -20.11
C ALA A 301 13.40 -6.64 -19.64
N TRP A 302 13.02 -5.75 -18.73
CA TRP A 302 13.90 -4.69 -18.21
C TRP A 302 14.81 -5.24 -17.11
N PRO A 303 16.13 -5.14 -17.24
CA PRO A 303 17.08 -5.62 -16.22
C PRO A 303 16.83 -5.04 -14.83
N GLN A 304 16.36 -3.79 -14.76
CA GLN A 304 16.02 -3.09 -13.52
C GLN A 304 14.80 -3.67 -12.80
N GLY A 305 14.06 -4.59 -13.42
CA GLY A 305 12.75 -5.05 -12.95
C GLY A 305 11.66 -3.98 -13.14
N MET A 306 10.41 -4.38 -12.96
CA MET A 306 9.26 -3.46 -12.99
C MET A 306 9.43 -2.40 -11.90
N CYS A 307 9.28 -1.12 -12.25
CA CYS A 307 9.46 0.02 -11.34
C CYS A 307 10.86 0.12 -10.69
N GLY A 308 11.90 -0.50 -11.27
CA GLY A 308 13.26 -0.44 -10.75
C GLY A 308 13.53 -1.34 -9.53
N VAL A 309 12.65 -2.31 -9.23
CA VAL A 309 12.74 -3.16 -8.03
C VAL A 309 14.00 -4.03 -7.93
N ALA A 310 14.69 -4.28 -9.04
CA ALA A 310 15.95 -5.04 -9.04
C ALA A 310 17.19 -4.14 -8.97
N GLN A 311 17.05 -2.80 -8.89
CA GLN A 311 18.21 -1.90 -8.87
C GLN A 311 18.98 -1.94 -7.55
N TYR A 312 18.27 -1.78 -6.43
CA TYR A 312 18.86 -1.73 -5.10
C TYR A 312 18.03 -2.53 -4.11
N ALA A 313 18.60 -3.66 -3.67
CA ALA A 313 17.97 -4.54 -2.71
C ALA A 313 18.99 -5.02 -1.69
N PHE A 314 18.58 -5.04 -0.42
CA PHE A 314 19.44 -5.33 0.72
C PHE A 314 18.73 -6.25 1.70
N TYR A 315 19.49 -7.10 2.38
CA TYR A 315 18.94 -7.94 3.45
C TYR A 315 19.94 -8.06 4.61
N PRO A 316 19.45 -8.07 5.87
CA PRO A 316 20.30 -8.23 7.04
C PRO A 316 20.81 -9.66 7.17
N VAL A 317 21.99 -9.81 7.77
CA VAL A 317 22.58 -11.09 8.19
C VAL A 317 22.58 -11.10 9.72
N ALA A 318 21.91 -12.09 10.30
CA ALA A 318 21.89 -12.32 11.75
C ALA A 318 23.13 -13.13 12.15
#